data_AF-A0A183HXY6-F1
#
_entry.id   AF-A0A183HXY6-F1
#
_cell.length_a   1.000
_cell.length_b   1.000
_cell.length_c   1.000
_cell.angle_alpha   90.00
_cell.angle_beta   90.00
_cell.angle_gamma   90.00
#
_symmetry.space_group_name_H-M   'P 1'
#
loop_
_entity.id
_entity.type
_entity.pdbx_description
1 polymer ?
#
loop_
_entity_poly.entity_id
_entity_poly.type
_entity_poly.pdbx_seq_one_letter_code
_entity_poly.pdbx_strand_id
1 'polypeptide(L)'
;MCVLLRFNNKAKITFEELAAETQIPDKELKRSLLSLAMGKPTQRILCRKGHGREIENSDEFWVNDAFTSKLTRIKIQMVSGRAEAEPERKETRSRVSHYLFLYSYF
;
A
#
# COMPACT_ATOMS: atom_id res chain seq x y z
N MET A 1 -8.16 10.28 2.77
CA MET A 1 -8.96 9.67 1.68
C MET A 1 -9.17 10.63 0.48
N CYS A 2 -8.26 11.60 0.25
CA CYS A 2 -8.43 12.64 -0.78
C CYS A 2 -7.67 12.37 -2.10
N VAL A 3 -6.75 11.41 -2.12
CA VAL A 3 -5.89 11.11 -3.29
C VAL A 3 -6.72 10.78 -4.54
N LEU A 4 -7.70 9.88 -4.42
CA LEU A 4 -8.52 9.47 -5.57
C LEU A 4 -9.38 10.61 -6.14
N LEU A 5 -9.80 11.55 -5.30
CA LEU A 5 -10.63 12.68 -5.73
C LEU A 5 -9.87 13.65 -6.64
N ARG A 6 -8.54 13.71 -6.56
CA ARG A 6 -7.72 14.56 -7.43
C ARG A 6 -7.84 14.16 -8.90
N PHE A 7 -8.04 12.86 -9.16
CA PHE A 7 -8.20 12.34 -10.52
C PHE A 7 -9.53 12.70 -11.19
N ASN A 8 -10.51 13.24 -10.44
CA ASN A 8 -11.74 13.78 -11.02
C ASN A 8 -11.48 15.08 -11.81
N ASN A 9 -10.43 15.82 -11.46
CA ASN A 9 -10.11 17.11 -12.07
C ASN A 9 -8.94 17.03 -13.05
N LYS A 10 -8.04 16.06 -12.87
CA LYS A 10 -6.84 15.89 -13.70
C LYS A 10 -6.60 14.40 -13.97
N ALA A 11 -6.50 14.03 -15.25
CA ALA A 11 -6.36 12.64 -15.64
C ALA A 11 -5.02 12.00 -15.21
N LYS A 12 -3.95 12.79 -15.17
CA LYS A 12 -2.60 12.36 -14.82
C LYS A 12 -1.97 13.34 -13.83
N ILE A 13 -1.40 12.83 -12.76
CA ILE A 13 -0.85 13.66 -11.67
C ILE A 13 0.46 13.05 -11.20
N THR A 14 1.48 13.88 -11.00
CA THR A 14 2.77 13.40 -10.46
C THR A 14 2.71 13.22 -8.94
N PHE A 15 3.66 12.48 -8.37
CA PHE A 15 3.80 12.37 -6.91
C PHE A 15 3.98 13.75 -6.26
N GLU A 16 4.85 14.59 -6.83
CA GLU A 16 5.12 15.94 -6.32
C GLU A 16 3.86 16.81 -6.29
N GLU A 17 3.07 16.79 -7.38
CA GLU A 17 1.79 17.51 -7.44
C GLU A 17 0.79 16.97 -6.42
N LEU A 18 0.68 15.64 -6.29
CA LEU A 18 -0.20 15.03 -5.28
C LEU A 18 0.21 15.43 -3.86
N ALA A 19 1.51 15.46 -3.56
CA ALA A 19 2.01 15.87 -2.26
C ALA A 19 1.66 17.34 -1.97
N ALA A 20 1.90 18.23 -2.94
CA ALA A 20 1.59 19.65 -2.82
C ALA A 20 0.08 19.93 -2.66
N GLU A 21 -0.76 19.24 -3.43
CA GLU A 21 -2.21 19.47 -3.40
C GLU A 21 -2.91 18.84 -2.20
N THR A 22 -2.45 17.67 -1.75
CA THR A 22 -3.11 16.93 -0.66
C THR A 22 -2.54 17.26 0.72
N GLN A 23 -1.34 17.83 0.79
CA GLN A 23 -0.61 18.11 2.04
C GLN A 23 -0.48 16.87 2.94
N ILE A 24 -0.51 15.67 2.34
CA ILE A 24 -0.28 14.41 3.04
C ILE A 24 1.24 14.20 3.18
N PRO A 25 1.74 13.79 4.36
CA PRO A 25 3.15 13.45 4.52
C PRO A 25 3.61 12.39 3.52
N ASP A 26 4.78 12.58 2.91
CA ASP A 26 5.32 11.71 1.85
C ASP A 26 5.29 10.22 2.20
N LYS A 27 5.67 9.85 3.43
CA LYS A 27 5.66 8.44 3.89
C LYS A 27 4.26 7.83 3.79
N GLU A 28 3.23 8.59 4.16
CA GLU A 28 1.84 8.14 4.11
C GLU A 28 1.30 8.14 2.69
N LEU A 29 1.59 9.18 1.91
CA LEU A 29 1.16 9.29 0.52
C LEU A 29 1.76 8.16 -0.33
N LYS A 30 3.07 7.89 -0.18
CA LYS A 30 3.73 6.76 -0.85
C LYS A 30 3.08 5.44 -0.46
N ARG A 31 2.81 5.19 0.82
CA ARG A 31 2.12 3.97 1.28
C ARG A 31 0.74 3.83 0.64
N SER A 32 -0.04 4.91 0.57
CA SER A 32 -1.34 4.92 -0.10
C SER A 32 -1.21 4.63 -1.59
N LEU A 33 -0.31 5.30 -2.30
CA LEU A 33 -0.11 5.09 -3.74
C LEU A 33 0.40 3.68 -4.06
N LEU A 34 1.29 3.11 -3.24
CA LEU A 34 1.72 1.71 -3.37
C LEU A 34 0.54 0.74 -3.26
N SER A 35 -0.38 0.95 -2.32
CA SER A 35 -1.60 0.15 -2.21
C SER A 35 -2.51 0.26 -3.44
N LEU A 36 -2.61 1.45 -4.02
CA LEU A 36 -3.54 1.75 -5.11
C LEU A 36 -2.99 1.35 -6.49
N ALA A 37 -1.69 1.49 -6.71
CA ALA A 37 -1.03 1.29 -8.01
C ALA A 37 -0.17 0.01 -8.09
N MET A 38 0.38 -0.44 -6.96
CA MET A 38 1.35 -1.56 -6.92
C MET A 38 0.84 -2.78 -6.16
N GLY A 39 -0.42 -2.79 -5.73
CA GLY A 39 -1.09 -3.95 -5.13
C GLY A 39 -1.30 -5.13 -6.10
N LYS A 40 -2.21 -6.04 -5.76
CA LYS A 40 -2.57 -7.16 -6.64
C LYS A 40 -3.09 -6.61 -7.98
N PRO A 41 -2.70 -7.16 -9.15
CA PRO A 41 -3.14 -6.65 -10.46
C PRO A 41 -4.66 -6.47 -10.57
N THR A 42 -5.44 -7.39 -10.00
CA THR A 42 -6.91 -7.36 -9.94
C THR A 42 -7.50 -6.30 -8.99
N GLN A 43 -6.66 -5.52 -8.32
CA GLN A 43 -7.03 -4.48 -7.34
C GLN A 43 -6.34 -3.14 -7.64
N ARG A 44 -5.56 -3.05 -8.72
CA ARG A 44 -4.88 -1.82 -9.12
C ARG A 44 -5.87 -0.89 -9.80
N ILE A 45 -6.28 0.12 -9.05
CA ILE A 45 -7.18 1.16 -9.57
C ILE A 45 -6.42 2.36 -10.15
N LEU A 46 -5.12 2.47 -9.83
CA LEU A 46 -4.21 3.43 -10.45
C LEU A 46 -3.15 2.69 -11.27
N CYS A 47 -2.74 3.30 -12.37
CA CYS A 47 -1.53 3.00 -13.09
C CYS A 47 -0.42 3.98 -12.69
N ARG A 48 0.84 3.56 -12.87
CA ARG A 48 2.03 4.36 -12.58
C ARG A 48 2.99 4.30 -13.76
N LYS A 49 3.57 5.44 -14.12
CA LYS A 49 4.74 5.57 -14.98
C LYS A 49 5.92 5.95 -14.11
N GLY A 50 6.80 4.98 -13.88
CA GLY A 50 7.94 5.09 -12.99
C GLY A 50 8.80 3.84 -13.04
N HIS A 51 10.01 3.91 -12.49
CA HIS A 51 10.95 2.79 -12.47
C HIS A 51 11.11 2.22 -11.05
N GLY A 52 11.25 0.90 -10.94
CA GLY A 52 11.58 0.24 -9.67
C GLY A 52 10.41 0.09 -8.68
N ARG A 53 10.76 -0.17 -7.41
CA ARG A 53 9.80 -0.45 -6.32
C ARG A 53 9.46 0.78 -5.48
N GLU A 54 10.33 1.77 -5.48
CA GLU A 54 10.14 3.02 -4.73
C GLU A 54 9.40 4.04 -5.58
N ILE A 55 8.73 4.99 -4.92
CA ILE A 55 8.04 6.10 -5.59
C ILE A 55 8.96 7.32 -5.56
N GLU A 56 9.24 7.84 -6.74
CA GLU A 56 10.01 9.06 -7.01
C GLU A 56 9.07 10.25 -7.25
N ASN A 57 9.59 11.47 -7.09
CA ASN A 57 8.79 12.69 -7.23
C ASN A 57 8.25 12.89 -8.65
N SER A 58 8.99 12.42 -9.65
CA SER A 58 8.67 12.47 -11.07
C SER A 58 7.68 11.39 -11.52
N ASP A 59 7.33 10.43 -10.65
CA ASP A 59 6.40 9.37 -11.00
C ASP A 59 5.01 9.93 -11.29
N GLU A 60 4.44 9.50 -12.42
CA GLU A 60 3.12 9.92 -12.86
C GLU A 60 2.09 8.81 -12.60
N PHE A 61 0.94 9.19 -12.05
CA PHE A 61 -0.18 8.30 -11.75
C PHE A 61 -1.43 8.67 -12.55
N TRP A 62 -2.25 7.69 -12.89
CA TRP A 62 -3.57 7.89 -13.54
C TRP A 62 -4.53 6.76 -13.21
N VAL A 63 -5.83 6.96 -13.46
CA VAL A 63 -6.86 5.93 -13.24
C VAL A 63 -6.69 4.79 -14.25
N ASN A 64 -6.81 3.55 -13.77
CA ASN A 64 -6.74 2.37 -14.63
C ASN A 64 -8.10 2.09 -15.29
N ASP A 65 -8.32 2.59 -16.51
CA ASP A 65 -9.56 2.37 -17.26
C ASP A 65 -9.77 0.91 -17.67
N ALA A 66 -8.70 0.09 -17.70
CA ALA A 66 -8.79 -1.33 -17.97
C ALA A 66 -9.17 -2.17 -16.74
N PHE A 67 -9.39 -1.53 -15.59
CA PHE A 67 -9.76 -2.22 -14.38
C PHE A 67 -11.15 -2.87 -14.49
N THR A 68 -11.20 -4.18 -14.27
CA THR A 68 -12.46 -4.95 -14.27
C THR A 68 -12.53 -5.81 -13.00
N SER A 69 -13.72 -5.86 -12.39
CA SER A 69 -13.98 -6.68 -11.20
C SER A 69 -15.35 -7.31 -11.32
N LYS A 70 -15.44 -8.62 -11.01
CA LYS A 70 -16.71 -9.34 -10.89
C LYS A 70 -17.50 -8.94 -9.63
N LEU A 71 -16.86 -8.23 -8.70
CA LEU A 71 -17.43 -7.81 -7.43
C LEU A 71 -17.76 -6.32 -7.47
N THR A 72 -18.95 -5.96 -6.98
CA THR A 72 -19.43 -4.57 -6.83
C THR A 72 -18.66 -3.79 -5.75
N ARG A 73 -18.01 -4.49 -4.82
CA ARG A 73 -17.14 -3.90 -3.79
C ARG A 73 -15.76 -4.54 -3.86
N ILE A 74 -14.72 -3.71 -3.99
CA ILE A 74 -13.32 -4.16 -4.01
C ILE A 74 -12.67 -3.76 -2.70
N LYS A 75 -12.04 -4.73 -2.03
CA LYS A 75 -11.26 -4.48 -0.82
C LYS A 75 -9.81 -4.20 -1.18
N ILE A 76 -9.38 -2.94 -1.03
CA ILE A 76 -7.97 -2.56 -1.21
C ILE A 76 -7.22 -2.90 0.08
N GLN A 77 -6.16 -3.69 -0.03
CA GLN A 77 -5.32 -4.04 1.11
C GLN A 77 -4.25 -2.96 1.30
N MET A 78 -4.20 -2.39 2.50
CA MET A 78 -3.18 -1.40 2.84
C MET A 78 -1.81 -2.08 2.97
N VAL A 79 -0.78 -1.51 2.34
CA VAL A 79 0.60 -1.97 2.50
C VAL A 79 1.01 -1.71 3.95
N SER A 80 1.14 -2.78 4.74
CA SER A 80 1.69 -2.72 6.08
C SER A 80 3.20 -2.46 5.97
N GLY A 81 3.71 -1.43 6.66
CA GLY A 81 5.15 -1.14 6.69
C GLY A 81 5.93 -2.35 7.18
N ARG A 82 6.69 -2.99 6.28
CA ARG A 82 7.61 -4.09 6.60
C ARG A 82 9.02 -3.61 6.96
N ALA A 83 9.28 -2.31 7.06
CA ALA A 83 10.63 -1.80 7.28
C ALA A 83 11.06 -1.73 8.76
N GLU A 84 10.14 -1.80 9.72
CA GLU A 84 10.47 -1.63 11.15
C GLU A 84 10.07 -2.83 12.05
N ALA A 85 9.49 -3.90 11.50
CA ALA A 85 8.87 -4.97 12.29
C ALA A 85 9.60 -6.32 12.25
N GLU A 86 10.89 -6.35 11.91
CA GLU A 86 11.61 -7.61 11.69
C GLU A 86 12.32 -8.22 12.93
N PRO A 87 12.67 -7.52 14.04
CA PRO A 87 13.18 -8.24 15.22
C PRO A 87 12.08 -8.64 16.23
N GLU A 88 11.01 -7.85 16.40
CA GLU A 88 10.11 -8.03 17.56
C GLU A 88 9.09 -9.18 17.38
N ARG A 89 8.81 -9.58 16.12
CA ARG A 89 7.85 -10.65 15.83
C ARG A 89 8.37 -12.08 16.03
N LYS A 90 9.68 -12.26 16.21
CA LYS A 90 10.25 -13.59 16.47
C LYS A 90 10.16 -14.00 17.93
N GLU A 91 10.21 -13.08 18.90
CA GLU A 91 10.13 -13.45 20.32
C GLU A 91 8.75 -13.92 20.75
N THR A 92 7.68 -13.32 20.23
CA THR A 92 6.31 -13.66 20.65
C THR A 92 5.91 -15.07 20.23
N ARG A 93 6.52 -15.62 19.16
CA ARG A 93 6.24 -16.98 18.69
C ARG A 93 7.02 -18.05 19.45
N SER A 94 8.19 -17.72 20.00
CA SER A 94 9.04 -18.65 20.75
C SER A 94 8.48 -18.95 22.15
N ARG A 95 7.86 -17.96 22.80
CA ARG A 95 7.35 -18.13 24.18
C ARG A 95 6.17 -19.10 24.25
N VAL A 96 5.25 -19.03 23.28
CA VAL A 96 4.06 -19.91 23.25
C VAL A 96 4.44 -21.38 23.04
N SER A 97 5.48 -21.66 22.25
CA SER A 97 5.95 -23.03 22.02
C SER A 97 6.60 -23.67 23.26
N HIS A 98 7.29 -22.90 24.11
CA HIS A 98 7.94 -23.44 25.30
C HIS A 98 6.94 -23.79 26.41
N TYR A 99 5.88 -22.98 26.60
CA TYR A 99 4.83 -23.27 27.58
C TYR A 99 3.98 -24.50 27.21
N LEU A 100 3.74 -24.74 25.91
CA LEU A 100 3.01 -25.93 25.44
C LEU A 100 3.80 -27.24 25.64
N PHE A 101 5.13 -27.20 25.58
CA PHE A 101 5.95 -28.38 25.83
C PHE A 101 5.95 -28.81 27.31
N LEU A 102 5.94 -27.86 28.24
CA LEU A 102 5.94 -28.15 29.68
C LEU A 102 4.61 -28.75 30.17
N TYR A 103 3.48 -28.35 29.60
CA TYR A 103 2.16 -28.89 29.94
C TYR A 103 1.87 -30.27 29.35
N SER A 104 2.71 -30.76 28.43
CA SER A 104 2.57 -32.11 27.86
C SER A 104 3.41 -33.17 28.57
N TYR A 105 4.24 -32.77 29.55
CA TYR A 105 5.17 -33.64 30.29
C TYR A 105 4.86 -33.75 31.79
N PHE A 106 3.72 -33.22 32.23
CA PHE A 106 3.08 -33.47 33.53
C PHE A 106 1.66 -33.97 33.29
#